data_AF-A0A7Z2V1G2-F1
#
_entry.id   AF-A0A7Z2V1G2-F1
#
_cell.length_a   1.000
_cell.length_b   1.000
_cell.length_c   1.000
_cell.angle_alpha   90.00
_cell.angle_beta   90.00
_cell.angle_gamma   90.00
#
_symmetry.space_group_name_H-M   'P 1'
#
loop_
_entity.id
_entity.type
_entity.pdbx_description
1 polymer ?
#
loop_
_entity_poly.entity_id
_entity_poly.type
_entity_poly.pdbx_seq_one_letter_code
_entity_poly.pdbx_strand_id
1 'polypeptide(L)'
;MRFTNDYNQAELIERGLYVVLMQDDGWTVADGPGTRILAVDELQSAGYHLPVRFERYEDAAAAIRSGPPEWFNTQPDSAWVRHCLNAGATYQEEYEASPGPSNSSSKSG
;
A
#
# COMPACT_ATOMS: atom_id res chain seq x y z
N MET A 1 15.72 3.73 -3.08
CA MET A 1 15.35 2.54 -2.27
C MET A 1 14.38 1.71 -3.10
N ARG A 2 14.46 0.38 -3.07
CA ARG A 2 13.46 -0.47 -3.73
C ARG A 2 12.22 -0.45 -2.84
N PHE A 3 11.05 -0.22 -3.43
CA PHE A 3 9.75 -0.44 -2.78
C PHE A 3 9.71 -1.90 -2.37
N THR A 4 9.91 -2.16 -1.09
CA THR A 4 9.87 -3.51 -0.56
C THR A 4 8.53 -3.70 0.13
N ASN A 5 7.76 -4.69 -0.32
CA ASN A 5 6.58 -5.19 0.40
C ASN A 5 7.02 -6.00 1.65
N ASP A 6 8.12 -5.57 2.28
CA ASP A 6 8.80 -6.24 3.38
C ASP A 6 8.28 -5.68 4.70
N TYR A 7 7.07 -6.08 5.04
CA TYR A 7 6.40 -5.63 6.25
C TYR A 7 6.96 -6.33 7.49
N ASN A 8 7.03 -5.60 8.62
CA ASN A 8 7.37 -6.16 9.92
C ASN A 8 6.18 -6.93 10.52
N GLN A 9 4.97 -6.48 10.21
CA GLN A 9 3.71 -7.12 10.63
C GLN A 9 2.64 -6.94 9.56
N ALA A 10 1.72 -7.89 9.47
CA ALA A 10 0.52 -7.78 8.63
C ALA A 10 -0.66 -8.47 9.33
N GLU A 11 -1.78 -7.78 9.44
CA GLU A 11 -3.01 -8.32 9.99
C GLU A 11 -4.17 -8.13 9.01
N LEU A 12 -4.82 -9.22 8.62
CA LEU A 12 -6.01 -9.19 7.78
C LEU A 12 -7.17 -8.57 8.56
N ILE A 13 -7.73 -7.48 8.06
CA ILE A 13 -8.90 -6.84 8.67
C ILE A 13 -10.18 -7.33 7.97
N GLU A 14 -10.35 -6.99 6.69
CA GLU A 14 -11.50 -7.41 5.87
C GLU A 14 -11.26 -7.12 4.39
N ARG A 15 -12.12 -7.64 3.51
CA ARG A 15 -12.07 -7.40 2.05
C ARG A 15 -10.73 -7.80 1.39
N GLY A 16 -9.98 -8.70 2.04
CA GLY A 16 -8.63 -9.07 1.62
C GLY A 16 -7.57 -8.00 1.89
N LEU A 17 -7.89 -6.98 2.69
CA LEU A 17 -7.00 -5.88 3.04
C LEU A 17 -6.39 -6.08 4.42
N TYR A 18 -5.11 -5.72 4.50
CA TYR A 18 -4.26 -5.88 5.67
C TYR A 18 -3.88 -4.51 6.23
N VAL A 19 -3.83 -4.41 7.55
CA VAL A 19 -3.02 -3.37 8.21
C VAL A 19 -1.60 -3.90 8.31
N VAL A 20 -0.64 -3.14 7.81
CA VAL A 20 0.76 -3.56 7.76
C VAL A 20 1.66 -2.54 8.46
N LEU A 21 2.61 -3.04 9.23
CA LEU A 21 3.68 -2.24 9.84
C LEU A 21 4.89 -2.24 8.92
N MET A 22 5.29 -1.06 8.50
CA MET A 22 6.43 -0.86 7.61
C MET A 22 7.74 -0.84 8.40
N GLN A 23 8.87 -0.89 7.71
CA GLN A 23 10.20 -0.86 8.34
C GLN A 23 10.56 0.50 8.94
N ASP A 24 9.82 1.54 8.57
CA ASP A 24 9.91 2.90 9.10
C ASP A 24 9.02 3.12 10.34
N ASP A 25 8.53 2.05 10.96
CA ASP A 25 7.60 2.02 12.10
C ASP A 25 6.24 2.68 11.84
N GLY A 26 5.92 3.03 10.58
CA GLY A 26 4.62 3.57 10.22
C GLY A 26 3.63 2.51 9.74
N TRP A 27 2.35 2.73 10.04
CA TRP A 27 1.26 1.82 9.65
C TRP A 27 0.65 2.21 8.30
N THR A 28 0.26 1.25 7.49
CA THR A 28 -0.46 1.50 6.23
C THR A 28 -1.41 0.35 5.89
N VAL A 29 -2.10 0.47 4.76
CA VAL A 29 -3.03 -0.52 4.22
C VAL A 29 -2.39 -1.21 3.03
N ALA A 30 -2.53 -2.53 2.94
CA ALA A 30 -2.07 -3.34 1.81
C ALA A 30 -3.12 -4.35 1.33
N ASP A 31 -3.01 -4.81 0.09
CA ASP A 31 -3.80 -5.92 -0.46
C ASP A 31 -3.10 -7.29 -0.33
N GLY A 32 -2.11 -7.38 0.55
CA GLY A 32 -1.44 -8.63 0.87
C GLY A 32 -0.52 -8.52 2.10
N PRO A 33 -0.03 -9.67 2.60
CA PRO A 33 0.74 -9.75 3.84
C PRO A 33 2.24 -9.45 3.68
N GLY A 34 2.73 -9.22 2.47
CA GLY A 34 4.12 -8.89 2.19
C GLY A 34 5.07 -10.07 1.97
N THR A 35 6.25 -9.76 1.45
CA THR A 35 7.27 -10.71 0.99
C THR A 35 8.06 -11.37 2.12
N ARG A 36 8.10 -10.77 3.32
CA ARG A 36 8.77 -11.37 4.50
C ARG A 36 7.96 -12.47 5.17
N ILE A 37 6.65 -12.46 4.97
CA ILE A 37 5.72 -13.39 5.62
C ILE A 37 5.46 -14.59 4.71
N LEU A 38 5.44 -14.38 3.39
CA LEU A 38 5.17 -15.42 2.41
C LEU A 38 6.39 -16.29 2.11
N ALA A 39 6.12 -17.55 1.76
CA ALA A 39 7.13 -18.42 1.19
C ALA A 39 7.59 -17.91 -0.18
N VAL A 40 8.79 -18.32 -0.61
CA VAL A 40 9.43 -17.82 -1.85
C VAL A 40 8.58 -18.07 -3.10
N ASP A 41 7.82 -19.18 -3.12
CA ASP A 41 6.90 -19.55 -4.18
C ASP A 41 5.57 -18.76 -4.16
N GLU A 42 5.26 -18.08 -3.07
CA GLU A 42 4.03 -17.29 -2.88
C GLU A 42 4.26 -15.78 -3.01
N LEU A 43 5.48 -15.33 -3.30
CA LEU A 43 5.84 -13.90 -3.36
C LEU A 43 4.97 -13.07 -4.32
N GLN A 44 4.34 -13.69 -5.31
CA GLN A 44 3.39 -13.01 -6.21
C GLN A 44 2.14 -12.49 -5.48
N SER A 45 1.80 -13.08 -4.33
CA SER A 45 0.66 -12.72 -3.48
C SER A 45 1.02 -11.79 -2.33
N ALA A 46 2.25 -11.26 -2.29
CA ALA A 46 2.70 -10.35 -1.24
C ALA A 46 1.85 -9.08 -1.13
N GLY A 47 1.19 -8.69 -2.23
CA GLY A 47 0.41 -7.46 -2.31
C GLY A 47 1.27 -6.20 -2.19
N TYR A 48 0.68 -5.06 -2.47
CA TYR A 48 1.26 -3.74 -2.39
C TYR A 48 0.52 -2.90 -1.36
N HIS A 49 1.22 -1.92 -0.81
CA HIS A 49 0.66 -1.02 0.19
C HIS A 49 0.42 0.38 -0.38
N LEU A 50 -0.43 1.15 0.30
CA LEU A 50 -0.65 2.55 -0.04
C LEU A 50 0.59 3.41 0.33
N PRO A 51 0.88 4.47 -0.45
CA PRO A 51 1.93 5.45 -0.17
C PRO A 51 1.53 6.45 0.94
N VAL A 52 1.00 5.94 2.05
CA VAL A 52 0.56 6.74 3.21
C VAL A 52 1.05 6.09 4.50
N ARG A 53 1.06 6.86 5.59
CA ARG A 53 1.40 6.40 6.94
C ARG A 53 0.43 6.91 7.98
N PHE A 54 -0.04 5.99 8.82
CA PHE A 54 -0.70 6.27 10.08
C PHE A 54 0.31 6.09 11.22
N GLU A 55 0.21 6.93 12.24
CA GLU A 55 1.02 6.78 13.46
C GLU A 55 0.57 5.58 14.30
N ARG A 56 -0.70 5.21 14.22
CA ARG A 56 -1.30 4.17 15.05
C ARG A 56 -1.98 3.10 14.20
N TYR A 57 -1.88 1.86 14.68
CA TYR A 57 -2.54 0.71 14.10
C TYR A 57 -4.06 0.91 13.98
N GLU A 58 -4.69 1.45 15.03
CA GLU A 58 -6.14 1.57 15.11
C GLU A 58 -6.72 2.48 14.03
N ASP A 59 -5.96 3.51 13.65
CA ASP A 59 -6.37 4.47 12.62
C ASP A 59 -6.29 3.83 11.23
N ALA A 60 -5.25 3.04 10.96
CA ALA A 60 -5.15 2.25 9.73
C ALA A 60 -6.28 1.19 9.65
N ALA A 61 -6.56 0.49 10.75
CA ALA A 61 -7.63 -0.50 10.82
C ALA A 61 -9.02 0.15 10.62
N ALA A 62 -9.25 1.32 11.22
CA ALA A 62 -10.47 2.09 11.02
C ALA A 62 -10.62 2.60 9.59
N ALA A 63 -9.52 3.01 8.94
CA ALA A 63 -9.51 3.43 7.54
C ALA A 63 -9.95 2.29 6.60
N ILE A 64 -9.55 1.04 6.86
CA ILE A 64 -10.02 -0.13 6.09
C ILE A 64 -11.54 -0.30 6.26
N ARG A 65 -12.03 -0.28 7.51
CA ARG A 65 -13.46 -0.50 7.82
C ARG A 65 -14.39 0.57 7.27
N SER A 66 -13.88 1.80 7.16
CA SER A 66 -14.61 2.94 6.58
C SER A 66 -14.28 3.17 5.10
N GLY A 67 -13.50 2.27 4.50
CA GLY A 67 -12.88 2.47 3.21
C GLY A 67 -13.88 2.55 2.05
N PRO A 68 -13.47 3.16 0.93
CA PRO A 68 -14.31 3.31 -0.25
C PRO A 68 -14.76 1.94 -0.83
N PRO A 69 -15.92 1.88 -1.50
CA PRO A 69 -16.37 0.67 -2.20
C PRO A 69 -15.50 0.33 -3.43
N GLU A 70 -14.71 1.29 -3.92
CA GLU A 70 -13.79 1.13 -5.03
C GLU A 70 -12.75 0.03 -4.79
N TRP A 71 -12.26 -0.50 -5.90
CA TRP A 71 -11.16 -1.46 -5.90
C TRP A 71 -9.91 -0.84 -5.27
N PHE A 72 -9.18 -1.67 -4.52
CA PHE A 72 -7.92 -1.25 -3.93
C PHE A 72 -6.93 -0.85 -5.03
N ASN A 73 -6.34 0.33 -4.87
CA ASN A 73 -5.41 0.91 -5.85
C ASN A 73 -4.40 1.78 -5.11
N THR A 74 -3.11 1.53 -5.35
CA THR A 74 -1.98 2.21 -4.70
C THR A 74 -1.55 3.49 -5.41
N GLN A 75 -2.19 3.87 -6.52
CA GLN A 75 -1.91 5.12 -7.21
C GLN A 75 -2.16 6.34 -6.30
N PRO A 76 -1.31 7.38 -6.38
CA PRO A 76 -1.40 8.60 -5.57
C PRO A 76 -2.79 9.25 -5.54
N ASP A 77 -3.50 9.19 -6.66
CA ASP A 77 -4.80 9.84 -6.86
C ASP A 77 -5.98 8.88 -6.68
N SER A 78 -5.75 7.68 -6.16
CA SER A 78 -6.80 6.70 -5.95
C SER A 78 -7.77 7.12 -4.85
N ALA A 79 -9.00 6.57 -4.90
CA ALA A 79 -10.00 6.77 -3.85
C ALA A 79 -9.48 6.31 -2.48
N TRP A 80 -8.71 5.22 -2.45
CA TRP A 80 -8.12 4.67 -1.22
C TRP A 80 -7.05 5.58 -0.62
N VAL A 81 -6.14 6.12 -1.42
CA VAL A 81 -5.13 7.07 -0.93
C VAL A 81 -5.81 8.32 -0.37
N ARG A 82 -6.72 8.93 -1.13
CA ARG A 82 -7.46 10.12 -0.68
C ARG A 82 -8.24 9.87 0.61
N HIS A 83 -8.89 8.70 0.71
CA HIS A 83 -9.60 8.29 1.92
C HIS A 83 -8.68 8.21 3.13
N CYS A 84 -7.54 7.52 2.99
CA CYS A 84 -6.58 7.39 4.10
C CYS A 84 -6.00 8.73 4.53
N LEU A 85 -5.73 9.65 3.60
CA LEU A 85 -5.29 11.01 3.92
C LEU A 85 -6.35 11.78 4.70
N ASN A 86 -7.63 11.69 4.28
CA ASN A 86 -8.74 12.31 5.01
C ASN A 86 -8.98 11.66 6.39
N ALA A 87 -8.59 10.40 6.56
CA ALA A 87 -8.62 9.68 7.83
C ALA A 87 -7.42 10.00 8.75
N GLY A 88 -6.53 10.91 8.35
CA GLY A 88 -5.40 11.38 9.16
C GLY A 88 -4.05 10.75 8.83
N ALA A 89 -3.94 9.98 7.73
CA ALA A 89 -2.64 9.52 7.27
C ALA A 89 -1.81 10.65 6.67
N THR A 90 -0.48 10.51 6.74
CA THR A 90 0.46 11.37 6.03
C THR A 90 0.92 10.71 4.74
N TYR A 91 1.00 11.48 3.67
CA TYR A 91 1.49 10.98 2.39
C TYR A 91 3.00 10.77 2.41
N GLN A 92 3.47 9.69 1.78
CA GLN A 92 4.90 9.40 1.66
C GLN A 92 5.28 9.16 0.20
N GLU A 93 5.81 10.20 -0.44
CA GLU A 93 6.24 10.18 -1.85
C GLU A 93 7.26 9.08 -2.14
N GLU A 94 8.11 8.76 -1.17
CA GLU A 94 9.12 7.70 -1.27
C GLU A 94 8.55 6.29 -1.41
N TYR A 95 7.24 6.13 -1.18
CA TYR A 95 6.49 4.87 -1.31
C TYR A 95 5.51 4.87 -2.48
N GLU A 96 5.49 5.93 -3.31
CA GLU A 96 4.73 5.91 -4.56
C GLU A 96 5.25 4.82 -5.49
N ALA A 97 4.35 3.96 -5.97
CA ALA A 97 4.70 3.04 -7.04
C ALA A 97 5.27 3.85 -8.21
N SER A 98 6.59 3.73 -8.47
CA SER A 98 7.23 4.46 -9.56
C SER A 98 6.43 4.22 -10.83
N PRO A 99 6.02 5.27 -11.55
CA PRO A 99 5.49 5.08 -12.89
C PRO A 99 6.59 4.34 -13.65
N GLY A 100 6.29 3.12 -14.11
CA GLY A 100 7.22 2.34 -14.92
C GLY A 100 7.76 3.18 -16.07
N PRO A 101 8.90 2.79 -16.69
CA PRO A 101 9.56 3.61 -17.69
C PRO A 101 8.51 4.14 -18.66
N SER A 102 8.36 5.47 -18.71
CA SER A 102 7.48 6.10 -19.68
C SER A 102 7.87 5.52 -21.02
N ASN A 103 6.99 4.73 -21.61
CA ASN A 103 7.25 4.11 -22.89
C ASN A 103 7.13 5.23 -23.93
N SER A 104 8.13 6.10 -23.96
CA SER A 104 8.36 7.10 -25.00
C SER A 104 8.84 6.35 -26.24
N SER A 105 7.95 5.53 -26.79
CA SER A 105 8.01 5.05 -28.15
C SER A 105 7.67 6.24 -29.05
N SER A 106 8.60 7.20 -29.13
CA SER A 106 8.64 8.15 -30.23
C SER A 106 8.96 7.36 -31.49
N LYS A 107 7.92 6.81 -32.12
CA LYS A 107 8.00 6.26 -33.46
C LYS A 107 8.11 7.45 -34.43
N SER A 108 9.34 7.91 -34.64
CA SER A 108 9.69 8.70 -35.82
C SER A 108 10.19 7.74 -36.89
N GLY A 109 9.36 7.50 -37.90
CA GLY A 109 9.65 6.71 -39.09
C GLY A 109 8.59 6.95 -40.14
#